data_AF-A0A947AUM1-F1
#
_entry.id   AF-A0A947AUM1-F1
#
_cell.length_a   1.000
_cell.length_b   1.000
_cell.length_c   1.000
_cell.angle_alpha   90.00
_cell.angle_beta   90.00
_cell.angle_gamma   90.00
#
_symmetry.space_group_name_H-M   'P 1'
#
loop_
_entity.id
_entity.type
_entity.pdbx_description
1 polymer ?
#
loop_
_entity_poly.entity_id
_entity_poly.type
_entity_poly.pdbx_seq_one_letter_code
_entity_poly.pdbx_strand_id
1 'polypeptide(L)'
;MMLFDFDKILITSSFAGIVIIMLMALYYRKKLSDLSKEHYTIIKEKNALLWTYNALKRKIAKENNFATDLSEAHVTAKFLTPRLSAGNHGNATSVKTPDRYQYIDRMIEHDMNPENIASLLLISLPEAEQLVTLSRLAHKS
;
A
#
# COMPACT_ATOMS: atom_id res chain seq x y z
N MET A 1 90.62 -19.57 20.58
CA MET A 1 90.31 -18.59 19.52
C MET A 1 89.07 -18.97 18.73
N MET A 2 88.90 -20.23 18.29
CA MET A 2 87.72 -20.68 17.53
C MET A 2 86.33 -20.53 18.22
N LEU A 3 86.23 -20.65 19.55
CA LEU A 3 84.95 -20.51 20.26
C LEU A 3 84.33 -19.09 20.12
N PHE A 4 85.16 -18.05 20.08
CA PHE A 4 84.69 -16.66 19.97
C PHE A 4 84.10 -16.31 18.60
N ASP A 5 84.39 -17.10 17.56
CA ASP A 5 83.86 -16.87 16.21
C ASP A 5 82.48 -17.49 16.03
N PHE A 6 82.19 -18.62 16.69
CA PHE A 6 80.85 -19.24 16.66
C PHE A 6 79.79 -18.35 17.30
N ASP A 7 80.08 -17.74 18.45
CA ASP A 7 79.14 -16.83 19.12
C ASP A 7 78.81 -15.62 18.25
N LYS A 8 79.79 -15.08 17.52
CA LYS A 8 79.57 -13.96 16.58
C LYS A 8 78.71 -14.36 15.39
N ILE A 9 78.90 -15.55 14.84
CA ILE A 9 78.08 -16.08 13.74
C ILE A 9 76.63 -16.32 14.21
N LEU A 10 76.45 -16.80 15.45
CA LEU A 10 75.12 -17.02 16.01
C LEU A 10 74.37 -15.70 16.27
N ILE A 11 75.05 -14.68 16.78
CA ILE A 11 74.46 -13.35 17.02
C ILE A 11 74.08 -12.68 15.69
N THR A 12 74.96 -12.73 14.68
CA THR A 12 74.70 -12.09 13.37
C THR A 12 73.58 -12.76 12.60
N SER A 13 73.50 -14.10 12.59
CA SER A 13 72.39 -14.83 11.96
C SER A 13 71.05 -14.59 12.65
N SER A 14 71.03 -14.53 14.00
CA SER A 14 69.83 -14.20 14.77
C SER A 14 69.34 -12.78 14.48
N PHE A 15 70.26 -11.81 14.41
CA PHE A 15 69.93 -10.43 14.04
C PHE A 15 69.34 -10.33 12.63
N ALA A 16 69.94 -11.03 11.65
CA ALA A 16 69.41 -11.09 10.29
C ALA A 16 67.98 -11.68 10.25
N GLY A 17 67.72 -12.72 11.04
CA GLY A 17 66.37 -13.30 11.18
C GLY A 17 65.34 -12.28 11.70
N ILE A 18 65.68 -11.51 12.73
CA ILE A 18 64.80 -10.47 13.29
C ILE A 18 64.51 -9.39 12.25
N VAL A 19 65.51 -8.95 11.49
CA VAL A 19 65.33 -7.95 10.44
C VAL A 19 64.39 -8.44 9.35
N ILE A 20 64.51 -9.70 8.92
CA ILE A 20 63.61 -10.29 7.91
C ILE A 20 62.17 -10.35 8.44
N ILE A 21 61.97 -10.79 9.69
CA ILE A 21 60.64 -10.83 10.31
C ILE A 21 60.05 -9.42 10.41
N MET A 22 60.85 -8.42 10.78
CA MET A 22 60.41 -7.03 10.86
C MET A 22 59.99 -6.48 9.49
N LEU A 23 60.75 -6.77 8.43
CA LEU A 23 60.40 -6.37 7.06
C LEU A 23 59.11 -7.04 6.59
N MET A 24 58.94 -8.35 6.84
CA MET A 24 57.70 -9.08 6.58
C MET A 24 56.52 -8.45 7.34
N ALA A 25 56.67 -8.16 8.62
CA ALA A 25 55.62 -7.55 9.44
C ALA A 25 55.20 -6.17 8.89
N LEU A 26 56.16 -5.34 8.45
CA LEU A 26 55.86 -4.06 7.83
C LEU A 26 55.13 -4.22 6.49
N TYR A 27 55.53 -5.20 5.68
CA TYR A 27 54.86 -5.52 4.41
C TYR A 27 53.40 -5.96 4.64
N TYR A 28 53.17 -6.90 5.55
CA TYR A 28 51.82 -7.37 5.87
C TYR A 28 50.96 -6.27 6.50
N ARG A 29 51.53 -5.41 7.34
CA ARG A 29 50.80 -4.27 7.93
C ARG A 29 50.32 -3.29 6.87
N LYS A 30 51.16 -2.98 5.86
CA LYS A 30 50.74 -2.14 4.73
C LYS A 30 49.64 -2.81 3.91
N LYS A 31 49.84 -4.08 3.53
CA LYS A 31 48.85 -4.84 2.76
C LYS A 31 47.50 -4.94 3.47
N LEU A 32 47.50 -5.16 4.78
CA LEU A 32 46.28 -5.20 5.59
C LEU A 32 45.59 -3.83 5.66
N SER A 33 46.38 -2.75 5.75
CA SER A 33 45.85 -1.39 5.73
C SER A 33 45.23 -1.01 4.38
N ASP A 34 45.75 -1.52 3.27
CA ASP A 34 45.19 -1.22 1.96
C ASP A 34 43.93 -2.06 1.70
N LEU A 35 43.94 -3.33 2.09
CA LEU A 35 42.77 -4.20 2.01
C LEU A 35 41.60 -3.69 2.87
N SER A 36 41.89 -3.13 4.05
CA SER A 36 40.84 -2.56 4.91
C SER A 36 40.21 -1.29 4.30
N LYS A 37 41.00 -0.47 3.60
CA LYS A 37 40.47 0.69 2.86
C LYS A 37 39.56 0.25 1.71
N GLU A 38 39.97 -0.77 0.95
CA GLU A 38 39.18 -1.33 -0.14
C GLU A 38 37.86 -1.94 0.38
N HIS A 39 37.92 -2.68 1.49
CA HIS A 39 36.71 -3.19 2.12
C HIS A 39 35.77 -2.06 2.57
N TYR A 40 36.32 -0.99 3.14
CA TYR A 40 35.53 0.16 3.55
C TYR A 40 34.84 0.85 2.36
N THR A 41 35.53 1.02 1.23
CA THR A 41 34.92 1.61 0.01
C THR A 41 33.81 0.72 -0.54
N ILE A 42 34.03 -0.60 -0.62
CA ILE A 42 33.01 -1.55 -1.08
C ILE A 42 31.78 -1.52 -0.18
N ILE A 43 31.95 -1.48 1.15
CA ILE A 43 30.83 -1.40 2.10
C ILE A 43 30.05 -0.11 1.90
N LYS A 44 30.76 1.01 1.71
CA LYS A 44 30.13 2.32 1.47
C LYS A 44 29.30 2.31 0.18
N GLU A 45 29.84 1.79 -0.92
CA GLU A 45 29.14 1.68 -2.20
C GLU A 45 27.94 0.74 -2.11
N LYS A 46 28.10 -0.43 -1.48
CA LYS A 46 27.01 -1.37 -1.24
C LYS A 46 25.88 -0.72 -0.43
N ASN A 47 26.21 0.04 0.61
CA ASN A 47 25.20 0.70 1.43
C ASN A 47 24.47 1.81 0.68
N ALA A 48 25.18 2.57 -0.16
CA ALA A 48 24.55 3.58 -1.03
C ALA A 48 23.59 2.92 -2.03
N LEU A 49 23.99 1.81 -2.64
CA LEU A 49 23.16 1.06 -3.57
C LEU A 49 21.97 0.37 -2.88
N LEU A 50 22.16 -0.10 -1.65
CA LEU A 50 21.07 -0.66 -0.85
C LEU A 50 20.03 0.42 -0.51
N TRP A 51 20.48 1.64 -0.21
CA TRP A 51 19.60 2.77 0.04
C TRP A 51 18.77 3.12 -1.21
N THR A 52 19.40 3.21 -2.39
CA THR A 52 18.68 3.49 -3.65
C THR A 52 17.71 2.37 -4.02
N TYR A 53 18.13 1.10 -3.88
CA TYR A 53 17.27 -0.05 -4.10
C TYR A 53 16.03 -0.03 -3.19
N ASN A 54 16.22 0.22 -1.90
CA ASN A 54 15.10 0.31 -0.95
C ASN A 54 14.18 1.50 -1.25
N ALA A 55 14.73 2.64 -1.67
CA ALA A 55 13.93 3.79 -2.09
C ALA A 55 13.07 3.46 -3.32
N LEU A 56 13.64 2.79 -4.32
CA LEU A 56 12.92 2.34 -5.51
C LEU A 56 11.84 1.30 -5.17
N LYS A 57 12.17 0.32 -4.34
CA LYS A 57 11.22 -0.68 -3.85
C LYS A 57 10.02 -0.02 -3.14
N ARG A 58 10.27 1.01 -2.32
CA ARG A 58 9.19 1.79 -1.68
C ARG A 58 8.34 2.55 -2.68
N LYS A 59 8.92 3.10 -3.76
CA LYS A 59 8.15 3.76 -4.82
C LYS A 59 7.23 2.78 -5.53
N ILE A 60 7.75 1.62 -5.93
CA ILE A 60 6.94 0.57 -6.58
C ILE A 60 5.81 0.10 -5.66
N ALA A 61 6.09 -0.11 -4.36
CA ALA A 61 5.05 -0.49 -3.41
C ALA A 61 3.94 0.58 -3.29
N LYS A 62 4.31 1.86 -3.30
CA LYS A 62 3.33 2.96 -3.30
C LYS A 62 2.50 3.00 -4.58
N GLU A 63 3.12 2.79 -5.74
CA GLU A 63 2.41 2.73 -7.03
C GLU A 63 1.44 1.55 -7.09
N ASN A 64 1.82 0.37 -6.60
CA ASN A 64 0.94 -0.78 -6.52
C ASN A 64 -0.26 -0.54 -5.58
N ASN A 65 0.00 0.06 -4.41
CA ASN A 65 -1.09 0.43 -3.50
C ASN A 65 -2.03 1.45 -4.17
N PHE A 66 -1.47 2.48 -4.81
CA PHE A 66 -2.27 3.46 -5.54
C PHE A 66 -3.10 2.83 -6.67
N ALA A 67 -2.53 1.88 -7.43
CA ALA A 67 -3.25 1.16 -8.47
C ALA A 67 -4.41 0.32 -7.88
N THR A 68 -4.20 -0.25 -6.70
CA THR A 68 -5.23 -1.02 -5.97
C THR A 68 -6.35 -0.09 -5.50
N ASP A 69 -5.99 1.03 -4.85
CA ASP A 69 -6.93 2.06 -4.38
C ASP A 69 -7.73 2.65 -5.56
N LEU A 70 -7.06 2.89 -6.69
CA LEU A 70 -7.71 3.40 -7.90
C LEU A 70 -8.67 2.38 -8.51
N SER A 71 -8.31 1.09 -8.50
CA SER A 71 -9.19 0.01 -8.95
C SER A 71 -10.45 -0.06 -8.08
N GLU A 72 -10.30 0.01 -6.76
CA GLU A 72 -11.43 0.01 -5.81
C GLU A 72 -12.30 1.27 -5.98
N ALA A 73 -11.68 2.43 -6.15
CA ALA A 73 -12.37 3.68 -6.44
C ALA A 73 -13.11 3.63 -7.77
N HIS A 74 -12.54 2.99 -8.81
CA HIS A 74 -13.20 2.83 -10.10
C HIS A 74 -14.45 1.94 -10.01
N VAL A 75 -14.37 0.84 -9.25
CA VAL A 75 -15.52 -0.03 -9.01
C VAL A 75 -16.61 0.73 -8.27
N THR A 76 -16.26 1.44 -7.19
CA THR A 76 -17.20 2.26 -6.41
C THR A 76 -17.83 3.37 -7.26
N ALA A 77 -17.00 4.09 -8.04
CA ALA A 77 -17.47 5.11 -8.96
C ALA A 77 -18.44 4.52 -10.00
N LYS A 78 -18.14 3.37 -10.59
CA LYS A 78 -19.02 2.68 -11.55
C LYS A 78 -20.38 2.32 -10.96
N PHE A 79 -20.47 2.01 -9.67
CA PHE A 79 -21.76 1.80 -8.99
C PHE A 79 -22.51 3.10 -8.66
N LEU A 80 -21.79 4.21 -8.50
CA LEU A 80 -22.37 5.52 -8.23
C LEU A 80 -22.78 6.28 -9.51
N THR A 81 -22.11 6.06 -10.64
CA THR A 81 -22.39 6.72 -11.92
C THR A 81 -23.86 6.59 -12.35
N PRO A 82 -24.52 5.41 -12.28
CA PRO A 82 -25.93 5.27 -12.64
C PRO A 82 -26.85 6.15 -11.80
N ARG A 83 -26.53 6.36 -10.51
CA ARG A 83 -27.33 7.18 -9.59
C ARG A 83 -27.15 8.67 -9.83
N LEU A 84 -25.93 9.11 -10.11
CA LEU A 84 -25.62 10.52 -10.37
C LEU A 84 -26.07 10.97 -11.77
N SER A 85 -25.93 10.11 -12.78
CA SER A 85 -26.43 10.38 -14.13
C SER A 85 -27.96 10.41 -14.19
N ALA A 86 -28.64 9.59 -13.37
CA ALA A 86 -30.10 9.66 -13.23
C ALA A 86 -30.57 10.94 -12.51
N GLY A 87 -29.75 11.52 -11.62
CA GLY A 87 -30.05 12.78 -10.94
C GLY A 87 -29.77 14.04 -11.76
N ASN A 88 -28.72 14.04 -12.59
CA ASN A 88 -28.26 15.24 -13.32
C ASN A 88 -28.68 15.34 -14.79
N HIS A 89 -29.32 14.32 -15.38
CA HIS A 89 -29.95 14.42 -16.72
C HIS A 89 -31.46 14.66 -16.65
N GLY A 90 -31.99 14.98 -15.46
CA GLY A 90 -33.36 15.43 -15.27
C GLY A 90 -33.48 16.95 -15.46
N ASN A 91 -33.34 17.44 -16.70
CA ASN A 91 -34.11 18.61 -17.08
C ASN A 91 -35.58 18.28 -16.76
N ALA A 92 -36.13 18.89 -15.71
CA ALA A 92 -37.52 19.32 -15.47
C ALA A 92 -38.72 18.61 -16.13
N THR A 93 -38.62 17.35 -16.55
CA THR A 93 -39.72 16.56 -17.10
C THR A 93 -39.80 15.25 -16.36
N SER A 94 -40.58 15.29 -15.27
CA SER A 94 -41.21 14.16 -14.60
C SER A 94 -40.30 12.97 -14.35
N VAL A 95 -39.61 12.99 -13.19
CA VAL A 95 -39.26 11.73 -12.52
C VAL A 95 -40.59 11.05 -12.24
N LYS A 96 -41.05 10.23 -13.19
CA LYS A 96 -42.33 9.55 -13.10
C LYS A 96 -42.23 8.64 -11.88
N THR A 97 -42.88 9.03 -10.79
CA THR A 97 -42.97 8.21 -9.58
C THR A 97 -43.33 6.81 -10.03
N PRO A 98 -42.57 5.75 -9.66
CA PRO A 98 -42.80 4.42 -10.18
C PRO A 98 -44.28 4.07 -10.02
N ASP A 99 -44.90 3.51 -11.08
CA ASP A 99 -46.36 3.43 -11.18
C ASP A 99 -47.02 2.81 -9.92
N ARG A 100 -46.32 1.89 -9.24
CA ARG A 100 -46.73 1.28 -7.95
C ARG A 100 -47.03 2.30 -6.84
N TYR A 101 -46.25 3.37 -6.73
CA TYR A 101 -46.48 4.42 -5.73
C TYR A 101 -47.69 5.29 -6.08
N GLN A 102 -47.92 5.55 -7.37
CA GLN A 102 -49.10 6.30 -7.81
C GLN A 102 -50.41 5.55 -7.48
N TYR A 103 -50.40 4.21 -7.57
CA TYR A 103 -51.54 3.40 -7.15
C TYR A 103 -51.77 3.49 -5.63
N ILE A 104 -50.69 3.48 -4.85
CA ILE A 104 -50.77 3.55 -3.39
C ILE A 104 -51.22 4.94 -2.93
N ASP A 105 -50.76 6.00 -3.58
CA ASP A 105 -51.23 7.36 -3.31
C ASP A 105 -52.73 7.51 -3.57
N ARG A 106 -53.25 6.97 -4.69
CA ARG A 106 -54.71 6.95 -4.94
C ARG A 106 -55.46 6.12 -3.90
N MET A 107 -54.89 5.01 -3.42
CA MET A 107 -55.52 4.21 -2.34
C MET A 107 -55.56 4.99 -1.03
N ILE A 108 -54.51 5.74 -0.70
CA ILE A 108 -54.46 6.61 0.48
C ILE A 108 -55.44 7.79 0.34
N GLU A 109 -55.57 8.40 -0.84
CA GLU A 109 -56.56 9.46 -1.13
C GLU A 109 -58.00 8.99 -0.93
N HIS A 110 -58.25 7.68 -1.09
CA HIS A 110 -59.53 7.03 -0.81
C HIS A 110 -59.65 6.51 0.64
N ASP A 111 -58.84 7.02 1.57
CA ASP A 111 -58.86 6.68 3.01
C ASP A 111 -58.61 5.19 3.29
N MET A 112 -57.85 4.51 2.41
CA MET A 112 -57.54 3.10 2.58
C MET A 112 -56.37 2.91 3.55
N ASN A 113 -56.64 2.22 4.66
CA ASN A 113 -55.63 1.90 5.66
C ASN A 113 -54.60 0.86 5.16
N PRO A 114 -53.37 0.84 5.72
CA PRO A 114 -52.31 -0.09 5.33
C PRO A 114 -52.71 -1.57 5.36
N GLU A 115 -53.59 -1.98 6.27
CA GLU A 115 -54.09 -3.36 6.37
C GLU A 115 -54.94 -3.75 5.15
N ASN A 116 -55.73 -2.80 4.65
CA ASN A 116 -56.57 -2.99 3.47
C ASN A 116 -55.73 -2.99 2.20
N ILE A 117 -54.70 -2.12 2.13
CA ILE A 117 -53.73 -2.09 1.03
C ILE A 117 -52.95 -3.41 0.99
N ALA A 118 -52.50 -3.92 2.14
CA ALA A 118 -51.81 -5.21 2.25
C ALA A 118 -52.67 -6.36 1.69
N SER A 119 -53.95 -6.37 2.08
CA SER A 119 -54.92 -7.37 1.64
C SER A 119 -55.23 -7.27 0.14
N LEU A 120 -55.38 -6.05 -0.38
CA LEU A 120 -55.72 -5.79 -1.79
C LEU A 120 -54.57 -6.10 -2.74
N LEU A 121 -53.34 -5.80 -2.32
CA LEU A 121 -52.12 -6.03 -3.12
C LEU A 121 -51.48 -7.39 -2.85
N LEU A 122 -52.04 -8.21 -1.96
CA LEU A 122 -51.52 -9.51 -1.53
C LEU A 122 -50.06 -9.42 -1.05
N ILE A 123 -49.75 -8.38 -0.27
CA ILE A 123 -48.44 -8.12 0.33
C ILE A 123 -48.50 -8.18 1.86
N SER A 124 -47.33 -8.25 2.49
CA SER A 124 -47.26 -8.21 3.96
C SER A 124 -47.64 -6.83 4.52
N LEU A 125 -48.23 -6.79 5.72
CA LEU A 125 -48.56 -5.52 6.39
C LEU A 125 -47.33 -4.59 6.53
N PRO A 126 -46.14 -5.07 6.94
CA PRO A 126 -44.95 -4.22 7.01
C PRO A 126 -44.54 -3.62 5.65
N GLU A 127 -44.73 -4.36 4.57
CA GLU A 127 -44.47 -3.87 3.21
C GLU A 127 -45.46 -2.76 2.82
N ALA A 128 -46.74 -2.92 3.15
CA ALA A 128 -47.75 -1.89 2.92
C ALA A 128 -47.47 -0.60 3.72
N GLU A 129 -47.08 -0.71 4.99
CA GLU A 129 -46.69 0.43 5.82
C GLU A 129 -45.47 1.18 5.26
N GLN A 130 -44.46 0.44 4.80
CA GLN A 130 -43.29 1.01 4.15
C GLN A 130 -43.67 1.79 2.89
N LEU A 131 -44.54 1.20 2.04
CA LEU A 131 -44.97 1.85 0.82
C LEU A 131 -45.79 3.12 1.09
N VAL A 132 -46.70 3.10 2.07
CA VAL A 132 -47.47 4.28 2.51
C VAL A 132 -46.54 5.37 3.05
N THR A 133 -45.51 4.99 3.82
CA THR A 133 -44.54 5.94 4.36
C THR A 133 -43.70 6.58 3.25
N LEU A 134 -43.24 5.78 2.29
CA LEU A 134 -42.46 6.25 1.15
C LEU A 134 -43.28 7.15 0.22
N SER A 135 -44.56 6.85 0.00
CA SER A 135 -45.44 7.65 -0.84
C SER A 135 -45.71 9.04 -0.23
N ARG A 136 -45.90 9.10 1.09
CA ARG A 136 -45.99 10.36 1.85
C ARG A 136 -44.71 11.20 1.80
N LEU A 137 -43.54 10.56 1.82
CA LEU A 137 -42.25 11.25 1.72
C LEU A 137 -42.03 11.84 0.31
N ALA A 138 -42.42 11.11 -0.73
CA ALA A 138 -42.32 11.55 -2.11
C ALA A 138 -43.23 12.77 -2.42
N HIS A 139 -44.36 12.91 -1.73
CA HIS A 139 -45.27 14.05 -1.86
C HIS A 139 -44.88 15.28 -1.01
N LYS A 140 -43.88 15.16 -0.12
CA LYS A 140 -43.45 16.26 0.77
C LYS A 140 -42.21 17.02 0.27
N SER A 141 -41.71 16.70 -0.92
CA SER A 141 -40.63 17.42 -1.62
C SER A 141 -41.18 18.32 -2.71
#